data_AF-A0A370NKG7-F1
#
_entry.id   AF-A0A370NKG7-F1
#
_cell.length_a   1.000
_cell.length_b   1.000
_cell.length_c   1.000
_cell.angle_alpha   90.00
_cell.angle_beta   90.00
_cell.angle_gamma   90.00
#
_symmetry.space_group_name_H-M   'P 1'
#
loop_
_entity.id
_entity.type
_entity.pdbx_description
1 polymer ?
#
loop_
_entity_poly.entity_id
_entity_poly.type
_entity_poly.pdbx_seq_one_letter_code
_entity_poly.pdbx_strand_id
1 'polypeptide(L)' 'MSLMDATVEFQTDLNSFSEGIVIAHDNSTGSLVIRDAEGIHWRGIEDHIEVIDLPSERAGHAG' A
#
# COMPACT_ATOMS: atom_id res chain seq x y z
N MET A 1 -3.41 4.47 -11.58
CA MET A 1 -4.46 4.65 -10.56
C MET A 1 -3.70 4.92 -9.28
N SER A 2 -4.02 5.97 -8.53
CA SER A 2 -3.18 6.30 -7.37
C SER A 2 -3.49 5.35 -6.21
N LEU A 3 -2.44 4.71 -5.68
CA LEU A 3 -2.51 3.88 -4.49
C LEU A 3 -2.26 4.67 -3.21
N MET A 4 -2.15 6.00 -3.29
CA MET A 4 -1.96 6.86 -2.12
C MET A 4 -3.05 6.59 -1.08
N ASP A 5 -2.68 6.41 0.18
CA ASP A 5 -3.57 6.08 1.31
C ASP A 5 -4.30 4.72 1.22
N ALA A 6 -3.88 3.85 0.30
CA ALA A 6 -4.38 2.47 0.24
C ALA A 6 -3.76 1.59 1.33
N THR A 7 -4.57 0.68 1.86
CA THR A 7 -4.09 -0.40 2.73
C THR A 7 -3.68 -1.56 1.85
N VAL A 8 -2.44 -2.01 2.03
CA VAL A 8 -1.83 -3.05 1.20
C VAL A 8 -1.12 -4.05 2.07
N GLU A 9 -1.12 -5.31 1.62
CA GLU A 9 -0.25 -6.36 2.14
C GLU A 9 1.03 -6.38 1.29
N PHE A 10 2.18 -6.49 1.93
CA PHE A 10 3.47 -6.59 1.26
C PHE A 10 4.32 -7.69 1.89
N GLN A 11 5.11 -8.36 1.06
CA GLN A 11 5.99 -9.44 1.53
C GLN A 11 7.25 -8.85 2.18
N THR A 12 7.48 -9.15 3.46
CA THR A 12 8.70 -8.74 4.18
C THR A 12 9.81 -9.78 4.05
N ASP A 13 9.43 -11.06 4.03
CA ASP A 13 10.33 -12.21 3.96
C ASP A 13 9.70 -13.34 3.13
N LEU A 14 10.50 -14.36 2.78
CA LEU A 14 10.07 -15.52 1.97
C LEU A 14 8.77 -16.20 2.43
N ASN A 15 8.40 -16.08 3.72
CA ASN A 15 7.17 -16.66 4.26
C ASN A 15 6.40 -15.68 5.17
N SER A 16 6.73 -14.37 5.15
CA SER A 16 6.10 -13.38 6.02
C SER A 16 5.56 -12.22 5.20
N PHE A 17 4.35 -11.80 5.58
CA PHE A 17 3.63 -10.69 5.00
C PHE A 17 3.31 -9.69 6.11
N SER A 18 3.22 -8.42 5.76
CA SER A 18 2.81 -7.35 6.68
C SER A 18 1.88 -6.39 5.98
N GLU A 19 1.03 -5.75 6.76
CA GLU A 19 0.02 -4.82 6.27
C GLU A 19 0.45 -3.39 6.55
N GLY A 20 0.32 -2.51 5.56
CA GLY A 20 0.68 -1.11 5.75
C GLY A 20 -0.10 -0.18 4.85
N ILE A 21 0.12 1.12 5.07
CA ILE A 21 -0.52 2.17 4.28
C ILE A 21 0.48 2.77 3.31
N VAL A 22 0.11 2.89 2.04
CA VAL A 22 0.92 3.57 1.02
C VAL A 22 0.93 5.06 1.31
N ILE A 23 2.10 5.60 1.63
CA ILE A 23 2.30 7.03 1.94
C ILE A 23 2.93 7.81 0.77
N ALA A 24 3.43 7.11 -0.24
CA ALA A 24 3.88 7.71 -1.49
C ALA A 24 3.77 6.70 -2.64
N HIS A 25 3.33 7.16 -3.80
CA HIS A 25 3.22 6.34 -5.01
C HIS A 25 3.64 7.15 -6.24
N ASP A 26 4.64 6.65 -6.96
CA ASP A 26 5.08 7.17 -8.23
C ASP A 26 4.43 6.36 -9.37
N ASN A 27 3.43 6.95 -10.02
CA ASN A 27 2.69 6.29 -11.11
C ASN A 27 3.52 6.13 -12.39
N SER A 28 4.65 6.83 -12.53
CA SER A 28 5.49 6.73 -13.74
C SER A 28 6.37 5.48 -13.72
N THR A 29 6.82 5.09 -12.53
CA THR A 29 7.72 3.94 -12.33
C THR A 29 7.04 2.77 -11.64
N GLY A 30 5.87 2.98 -11.06
CA GLY A 30 5.17 2.05 -10.19
C GLY A 30 5.84 1.85 -8.83
N SER A 31 6.73 2.78 -8.44
CA SER A 31 7.40 2.73 -7.14
C SER A 31 6.47 3.23 -6.04
N LEU A 32 6.53 2.61 -4.87
CA LEU A 32 5.72 2.98 -3.73
C LEU A 32 6.47 2.87 -2.41
N VAL A 33 6.01 3.67 -1.45
CA VAL A 33 6.49 3.68 -0.07
C VAL A 33 5.33 3.35 0.83
N ILE A 34 5.48 2.29 1.61
CA ILE A 34 4.49 1.82 2.57
C ILE A 34 4.99 2.14 3.98
N ARG A 35 4.08 2.53 4.85
CA ARG A 35 4.31 2.65 6.28
C ARG A 35 3.50 1.59 7.01
N ASP A 36 4.20 0.70 7.67
CA ASP A 36 3.62 -0.33 8.54
C ASP A 36 3.07 0.28 9.85
N ALA A 37 2.30 -0.51 10.62
CA ALA A 37 1.82 -0.16 11.96
C ALA A 37 2.96 0.20 12.94
N GLU A 38 4.14 -0.39 12.79
CA GLU A 38 5.33 -0.09 13.59
C GLU A 38 6.03 1.23 13.17
N GLY A 39 5.54 1.88 12.10
CA GLY A 39 6.15 3.09 11.55
C GLY A 39 7.39 2.81 10.67
N ILE A 40 7.66 1.54 10.36
CA ILE A 40 8.72 1.14 9.45
C ILE A 40 8.32 1.49 8.03
N HIS A 41 9.25 2.10 7.28
CA HIS A 41 9.04 2.42 5.89
C HIS A 41 9.57 1.29 5.00
N TRP A 42 8.68 0.68 4.25
CA TRP A 42 9.01 -0.28 3.21
C TRP A 42 8.96 0.38 1.83
N ARG A 43 9.89 0.02 0.95
CA ARG A 43 9.98 0.55 -0.42
C ARG A 43 9.94 -0.59 -1.40
N GLY A 44 9.08 -0.50 -2.40
CA GLY A 44 8.99 -1.49 -3.46
C GLY A 44 8.16 -0.99 -4.64
N ILE A 45 7.60 -1.94 -5.38
CA ILE A 45 6.81 -1.69 -6.58
C ILE A 45 5.40 -2.27 -6.44
N GLU A 46 4.47 -1.78 -7.24
CA GLU A 46 3.06 -2.21 -7.25
C GLU A 46 2.89 -3.73 -7.43
N ASP A 47 3.82 -4.39 -8.12
CA ASP A 47 3.77 -5.83 -8.38
C ASP A 47 4.08 -6.69 -7.14
N HIS A 48 4.74 -6.11 -6.14
CA HIS A 48 5.18 -6.82 -4.93
C HIS A 48 4.18 -6.72 -3.77
N ILE A 49 3.03 -6.08 -4.02
CA ILE A 49 2.04 -5.78 -3.00
C ILE A 49 0.67 -6.25 -3.46
N GLU A 50 -0.18 -6.59 -2.51
CA GLU A 50 -1.58 -6.88 -2.74
C GLU A 50 -2.42 -5.77 -2.11
N VAL A 51 -3.32 -5.17 -2.88
CA VAL A 51 -4.18 -4.09 -2.37
C VAL A 51 -5.37 -4.69 -1.64
N ILE A 52 -5.48 -4.40 -0.34
CA ILE A 52 -6.58 -4.86 0.50
C ILE A 52 -7.75 -3.87 0.47
N ASP A 53 -7.46 -2.57 0.62
CA ASP A 53 -8.46 -1.51 0.70
C ASP A 53 -7.97 -0.25 -0.04
N LEU A 54 -8.80 0.23 -0.96
CA LEU A 54 -8.56 1.47 -1.68
C LEU A 54 -9.33 2.63 -1.03
N PRO A 55 -8.70 3.82 -0.84
CA PRO A 55 -9.38 4.94 -0.21
C PRO A 55 -10.51 5.50 -1.06
N SER A 56 -10.49 5.26 -2.38
CA SER A 56 -11.58 5.63 -3.29
C SER A 56 -12.89 4.89 -2.98
N GLU A 57 -12.84 3.72 -2.32
CA GLU A 57 -14.04 2.98 -1.90
C GLU A 57 -14.62 3.51 -0.57
N ARG A 58 -13.81 4.15 0.28
CA ARG A 58 -14.29 4.81 1.51
C ARG A 58 -15.10 6.08 1.24
N ALA A 59 -14.93 6.72 0.10
CA ALA A 59 -15.71 7.90 -0.28
C ALA A 59 -17.16 7.58 -0.70
N GLY A 60 -17.49 6.30 -0.93
CA GLY A 60 -18.82 5.87 -1.39
C GLY A 60 -19.81 5.43 -0.30
N HIS A 61 -19.39 5.28 0.96
CA HIS A 61 -20.25 4.79 2.05
C HIS A 61 -20.51 5.88 3.10
N ALA A 62 -21.09 6.99 2.66
CA ALA A 62 -21.76 7.98 3.51
C ALA A 62 -23.06 8.37 2.81
N GLY A 63 -24.05 7.47 2.87
CA GLY A 63 -25.43 7.67 2.41
C GLY A 63 -26.40 7.36 3.53
#